data_AF-A0A7R9EKR4-F1
#
_entry.id   AF-A0A7R9EKR4-F1
#
_cell.length_a   1.000
_cell.length_b   1.000
_cell.length_c   1.000
_cell.angle_alpha   90.00
_cell.angle_beta   90.00
_cell.angle_gamma   90.00
#
_symmetry.space_group_name_H-M   'P 1'
#
loop_
_entity.id
_entity.type
_entity.pdbx_description
1 polymer ?
#
loop_
_entity_poly.entity_id
_entity_poly.type
_entity_poly.pdbx_seq_one_letter_code
_entity_poly.pdbx_strand_id
1 'polypeptide(L)'
;MIHKTMMNDKSPGYYTKQYVKRKSQALKCASKRRLEFKMEGRNPPVKRKKVSCGLDQDYSLLEEEYSLAMDDDEHLVKNMNSFLNNLSLTEVQRNPLERDTVEQSSCPKWKIERMKRLTASNFGKICHLKSVTSKKNTDHALLYCSVGTKAMQYGIDNEPFAKAMLQLQMNINVTNCGLFVDKDQPFLVASPMVLSVTMKLLKSSVP
;
A
#
# COMPACT_ATOMS: atom_id res chain seq x y z
N MET A 1 11.03 -34.71 38.83
CA MET A 1 11.88 -34.58 37.62
C MET A 1 11.19 -35.37 36.51
N ILE A 2 10.37 -34.72 35.69
CA ILE A 2 9.55 -35.41 34.67
C ILE A 2 10.40 -35.58 33.41
N HIS A 3 10.67 -36.84 33.07
CA HIS A 3 11.55 -37.25 31.97
C HIS A 3 10.89 -36.93 30.61
N LYS A 4 11.69 -36.42 29.66
CA LYS A 4 11.27 -35.86 28.36
C LYS A 4 10.74 -36.91 27.35
N THR A 5 10.45 -38.13 27.79
CA THR A 5 10.19 -39.30 26.94
C THR A 5 8.75 -39.81 26.97
N MET A 6 7.76 -38.94 27.24
CA MET A 6 6.37 -39.39 27.33
C MET A 6 5.40 -38.81 26.29
N MET A 7 5.87 -38.04 25.29
CA MET A 7 4.98 -37.60 24.20
C MET A 7 5.73 -37.45 22.88
N ASN A 8 5.85 -38.54 22.12
CA ASN A 8 5.70 -38.58 20.67
C ASN A 8 6.17 -39.96 20.16
N ASP A 9 5.23 -40.82 19.74
CA ASP A 9 5.50 -42.09 19.03
C ASP A 9 6.14 -41.89 17.64
N LYS A 10 6.58 -40.67 17.35
CA LYS A 10 7.06 -40.23 16.07
C LYS A 10 8.46 -39.68 16.28
N SER A 11 9.41 -40.27 15.56
CA SER A 11 10.78 -39.75 15.51
C SER A 11 10.74 -38.24 15.20
N PRO A 12 11.63 -37.41 15.77
CA PRO A 12 11.68 -35.96 15.49
C PRO A 12 11.70 -35.63 13.98
N GLY A 13 12.27 -36.51 13.15
CA GLY A 13 12.29 -36.38 11.68
C GLY A 13 11.00 -36.80 10.96
N TYR A 14 9.97 -37.27 11.65
CA TYR A 14 8.71 -37.76 11.06
C TYR A 14 8.01 -36.67 10.25
N TYR A 15 7.88 -35.47 10.83
CA TYR A 15 7.22 -34.35 10.19
C TYR A 15 8.00 -33.85 8.96
N THR A 16 9.32 -33.81 9.04
CA THR A 16 10.19 -33.47 7.90
C THR A 16 10.05 -34.48 6.76
N LYS A 17 10.05 -35.78 7.06
CA LYS A 17 9.84 -36.84 6.06
C LYS A 17 8.45 -36.74 5.40
N GLN A 18 7.41 -36.46 6.18
CA GLN A 18 6.05 -36.25 5.66
C GLN A 18 5.96 -35.01 4.75
N TYR A 19 6.63 -33.92 5.12
CA TYR A 19 6.70 -32.70 4.29
C TYR A 19 7.40 -32.98 2.95
N VAL A 20 8.56 -33.66 2.97
CA VAL A 20 9.31 -34.03 1.76
C VAL A 20 8.48 -34.97 0.87
N LYS A 21 7.77 -35.93 1.46
CA LYS A 21 6.87 -36.84 0.72
C LYS A 21 5.72 -36.08 0.05
N ARG A 22 5.06 -35.17 0.76
CA ARG A 22 3.99 -34.32 0.20
C ARG A 22 4.50 -33.43 -0.94
N LYS A 23 5.67 -32.82 -0.76
CA LYS A 23 6.30 -31.94 -1.77
C LYS A 23 6.67 -32.72 -3.04
N SER A 24 7.23 -33.91 -2.91
CA SER A 24 7.55 -34.77 -4.06
C SER A 24 6.30 -35.27 -4.80
N GLN A 25 5.22 -35.61 -4.07
CA GLN A 25 3.93 -35.97 -4.68
C GLN A 25 3.29 -34.79 -5.43
N ALA A 26 3.29 -33.59 -4.84
CA ALA A 26 2.76 -32.38 -5.49
C ALA A 26 3.51 -32.05 -6.79
N LEU A 27 4.83 -32.21 -6.82
CA LEU A 27 5.65 -32.03 -8.03
C LEU A 27 5.30 -33.07 -9.11
N LYS A 28 5.12 -34.34 -8.73
CA LYS A 28 4.69 -35.40 -9.65
C LYS A 28 3.30 -35.13 -10.24
N CYS A 29 2.33 -34.75 -9.41
CA CYS A 29 0.98 -34.39 -9.87
C CYS A 29 0.99 -33.16 -10.80
N ALA A 30 1.78 -32.13 -10.49
CA ALA A 30 1.92 -30.95 -11.35
C ALA A 30 2.56 -31.28 -12.70
N SER A 31 3.57 -32.17 -12.72
CA SER A 31 4.20 -32.65 -13.95
C SER A 31 3.23 -33.46 -14.80
N LYS A 32 2.45 -34.35 -14.19
CA LYS A 32 1.45 -35.17 -14.89
C LYS A 32 0.34 -34.30 -15.49
N ARG A 33 -0.18 -33.34 -14.73
CA ARG A 33 -1.17 -32.36 -15.19
C ARG A 33 -0.63 -31.53 -16.36
N ARG A 34 0.66 -31.19 -16.37
CA ARG A 34 1.30 -30.47 -17.50
C ARG A 34 1.45 -31.34 -18.75
N LEU A 35 1.58 -32.67 -18.62
CA LEU A 35 1.63 -33.61 -19.74
C LEU A 35 0.24 -33.95 -20.28
N GLU A 36 -0.77 -34.07 -19.41
CA GLU A 36 -2.16 -34.36 -19.76
C GLU A 36 -2.85 -33.17 -20.46
N PHE A 37 -2.40 -31.93 -20.22
CA PHE A 37 -2.86 -30.70 -20.91
C PHE A 37 -1.95 -30.28 -22.08
N LYS A 38 -1.57 -31.21 -22.97
CA LYS A 38 -1.06 -30.82 -24.30
C LYS A 38 -2.23 -30.33 -25.16
N MET A 39 -2.63 -29.07 -24.97
CA MET A 39 -3.55 -28.41 -25.89
C MET A 39 -2.76 -27.97 -27.12
N GLU A 40 -2.88 -28.71 -28.21
CA GLU A 40 -2.38 -28.29 -29.52
C GLU A 40 -3.00 -26.92 -29.86
N GLY A 41 -2.16 -25.96 -30.25
CA GLY A 41 -2.60 -24.66 -30.77
C GLY A 41 -2.64 -23.47 -29.79
N ARG A 42 -2.11 -23.58 -28.56
CA ARG A 42 -1.86 -22.38 -27.72
C ARG A 42 -0.37 -22.11 -27.58
N ASN A 43 0.03 -20.87 -27.89
CA ASN A 43 1.35 -20.35 -27.53
C ASN A 43 1.62 -20.62 -26.04
N PRO A 44 2.79 -21.16 -25.66
CA PRO A 44 3.08 -21.47 -24.27
C PRO A 44 2.89 -20.21 -23.41
N PRO A 45 2.25 -20.30 -22.23
CA PRO A 45 2.15 -19.16 -21.34
C PRO A 45 3.57 -18.73 -21.00
N VAL A 46 3.89 -17.46 -21.29
CA VAL A 46 5.18 -16.86 -20.97
C VAL A 46 5.48 -17.17 -19.52
N LYS A 47 6.52 -17.96 -19.26
CA LYS A 47 6.97 -18.29 -17.91
C LYS A 47 7.40 -16.97 -17.26
N ARG A 48 6.51 -16.33 -16.50
CA ARG A 48 6.92 -15.25 -15.59
C ARG A 48 7.93 -15.86 -14.64
N LYS A 49 9.18 -15.42 -14.74
CA LYS A 49 10.23 -15.81 -13.79
C LYS A 49 9.68 -15.56 -12.38
N LYS A 50 9.74 -16.59 -11.53
CA LYS A 50 9.51 -16.42 -10.10
C LYS A 50 10.59 -15.45 -9.63
N VAL A 51 10.22 -14.20 -9.33
CA VAL A 51 11.14 -13.26 -8.69
C VAL A 51 11.40 -13.82 -7.29
N SER A 52 12.54 -14.47 -7.11
CA SER A 52 13.07 -14.73 -5.80
C SER A 52 13.30 -13.39 -5.12
N CYS A 53 12.77 -13.24 -3.91
CA CYS A 53 13.18 -12.18 -2.99
C CYS A 53 14.64 -12.46 -2.61
N GLY A 54 15.55 -11.98 -3.45
CA GLY A 54 16.99 -11.91 -3.23
C GLY A 54 17.43 -10.60 -3.89
N LEU A 55 18.37 -9.90 -3.25
CA LEU A 55 18.96 -8.68 -3.77
C LEU A 55 19.49 -8.95 -5.20
N ASP A 56 19.04 -8.17 -6.18
CA ASP A 56 19.47 -8.32 -7.57
C ASP A 56 20.99 -8.07 -7.66
N GLN A 57 21.72 -9.14 -7.92
CA GLN A 57 23.18 -9.15 -7.98
C GLN A 57 23.71 -8.45 -9.25
N ASP A 58 22.85 -8.24 -10.24
CA ASP A 58 23.14 -7.53 -11.49
C ASP A 58 23.02 -5.99 -11.36
N TYR A 59 22.71 -5.48 -10.16
CA TYR A 59 22.53 -4.05 -9.87
C TYR A 59 23.77 -3.35 -9.30
N SER A 60 24.95 -3.97 -9.42
CA SER A 60 26.25 -3.42 -8.98
C SER A 60 27.18 -3.17 -10.15
N LEU A 61 26.74 -2.42 -11.17
CA LEU A 61 27.63 -1.75 -12.13
C LEU A 61 26.87 -0.76 -13.03
N LEU A 62 26.11 0.16 -12.44
CA LEU A 62 25.64 1.36 -13.14
C LEU A 62 25.99 2.57 -12.28
N GLU A 63 27.29 2.75 -12.06
CA GLU A 63 27.90 4.04 -11.72
C GLU A 63 28.01 4.91 -12.98
N GLU A 64 27.04 4.86 -13.87
CA GLU A 64 26.77 6.04 -14.69
C GLU A 64 25.84 6.90 -13.84
N GLU A 65 26.48 7.81 -13.12
CA GLU A 65 25.88 8.99 -12.53
C GLU A 65 24.95 9.61 -13.58
N TYR A 66 23.68 9.20 -13.56
CA TYR A 66 22.62 9.92 -14.25
C TYR A 66 22.41 11.19 -13.44
N SER A 67 23.34 12.12 -13.62
CA SER A 67 23.15 13.52 -13.32
C SER A 67 21.95 13.93 -14.15
N LEU A 68 20.79 13.92 -13.49
CA LEU A 68 19.61 14.57 -13.96
C LEU A 68 19.99 16.03 -14.10
N ALA A 69 20.41 16.44 -15.30
CA ALA A 69 20.52 17.83 -15.72
C ALA A 69 19.11 18.47 -15.75
N MET A 70 18.41 18.43 -14.61
CA MET A 70 17.11 19.05 -14.37
C MET A 70 17.28 20.46 -13.80
N ASP A 71 18.50 20.83 -13.40
CA ASP A 71 18.80 22.12 -12.78
C ASP A 71 19.09 23.24 -13.81
N ASP A 72 19.32 22.92 -15.09
CA ASP A 72 19.67 23.91 -16.13
C ASP A 72 18.48 24.37 -17.01
N ASP A 73 17.30 23.72 -16.91
CA ASP A 73 16.11 24.15 -17.66
C ASP A 73 15.28 25.14 -16.81
N GLU A 74 15.59 26.42 -16.94
CA GLU A 74 14.92 27.52 -16.23
C GLU A 74 13.38 27.46 -16.39
N HIS A 75 12.89 27.02 -17.55
CA HIS A 75 11.46 26.92 -17.82
C HIS A 75 10.81 25.77 -17.03
N LEU A 76 11.51 24.64 -16.89
CA LEU A 76 11.05 23.52 -16.06
C LEU A 76 10.97 23.91 -14.59
N VAL A 77 12.01 24.56 -14.06
CA VAL A 77 12.07 25.03 -12.67
C VAL A 77 10.96 26.04 -12.39
N LYS A 78 10.74 26.99 -13.31
CA LYS A 78 9.64 27.97 -13.21
C LYS A 78 8.27 27.30 -13.19
N ASN A 79 8.04 26.32 -14.07
CA ASN A 79 6.79 25.58 -14.10
C ASN A 79 6.56 24.77 -12.82
N MET A 80 7.60 24.11 -12.31
CA MET A 80 7.55 23.38 -11.05
C MET A 80 7.17 24.31 -9.88
N ASN A 81 7.83 25.46 -9.76
CA ASN A 81 7.55 26.42 -8.70
C ASN A 81 6.13 26.99 -8.80
N SER A 82 5.68 27.33 -10.01
CA SER A 82 4.30 27.77 -10.27
C SER A 82 3.29 26.69 -9.85
N PHE A 83 3.55 25.43 -10.20
CA PHE A 83 2.70 24.31 -9.80
C PHE A 83 2.62 24.14 -8.28
N LEU A 84 3.76 24.19 -7.58
CA LEU A 84 3.80 24.10 -6.11
C LEU A 84 3.05 25.27 -5.45
N ASN A 85 3.19 26.48 -5.98
CA ASN A 85 2.45 27.65 -5.50
C ASN A 85 0.93 27.48 -5.68
N ASN A 86 0.50 26.94 -6.82
CA ASN A 86 -0.92 26.65 -7.09
C ASN A 86 -1.50 25.55 -6.19
N LEU A 87 -0.66 24.66 -5.66
CA LEU A 87 -1.07 23.65 -4.69
C LEU A 87 -1.20 24.19 -3.27
N SER A 88 -0.58 25.33 -2.98
CA SER A 88 -0.61 25.94 -1.65
C SER A 88 -2.03 26.33 -1.27
N LEU A 89 -2.45 25.93 -0.07
CA LEU A 89 -3.77 26.21 0.47
C LEU A 89 -3.64 26.90 1.82
N THR A 90 -4.33 28.02 1.96
CA THR A 90 -4.45 28.69 3.27
C THR A 90 -5.23 27.81 4.25
N GLU A 91 -5.08 28.04 5.56
CA GLU A 91 -5.82 27.30 6.58
C GLU A 91 -7.34 27.42 6.41
N VAL A 92 -7.81 28.58 5.94
CA VAL A 92 -9.21 28.86 5.62
C VAL A 92 -9.73 28.00 4.46
N GLN A 93 -8.85 27.58 3.54
CA GLN A 93 -9.20 26.72 2.40
C GLN A 93 -9.07 25.23 2.71
N ARG A 94 -8.17 24.84 3.63
CA ARG A 94 -7.94 23.42 3.99
C ARG A 94 -9.12 22.81 4.75
N ASN A 95 -9.74 23.56 5.66
CA ASN A 95 -10.89 23.06 6.43
C ASN A 95 -12.12 22.74 5.55
N PRO A 96 -12.56 23.63 4.64
CA PRO A 96 -13.59 23.29 3.65
C PRO A 96 -13.19 22.11 2.77
N LEU A 97 -11.92 22.01 2.36
CA LEU A 97 -11.46 20.91 1.53
C LEU A 97 -11.64 19.56 2.22
N GLU A 98 -11.28 19.46 3.49
CA GLU A 98 -11.49 18.25 4.29
C GLU A 98 -12.98 17.91 4.36
N ARG A 99 -13.83 18.87 4.75
CA ARG A 99 -15.28 18.68 4.89
C ARG A 99 -15.96 18.26 3.58
N ASP A 100 -15.60 18.87 2.46
CA ASP A 100 -16.15 18.57 1.14
C ASP A 100 -15.71 17.19 0.62
N THR A 101 -14.71 16.59 1.26
CA THR A 101 -14.09 15.34 0.81
C THR A 101 -14.20 14.21 1.84
N VAL A 102 -15.07 14.37 2.85
CA VAL A 102 -15.35 13.38 3.90
C VAL A 102 -15.83 12.04 3.34
N GLU A 103 -16.52 12.04 2.20
CA GLU A 103 -16.99 10.81 1.54
C GLU A 103 -15.90 10.08 0.73
N GLN A 104 -14.67 10.60 0.77
CA GLN A 104 -13.46 9.98 0.21
C GLN A 104 -13.65 9.46 -1.22
N SER A 105 -13.64 8.14 -1.42
CA SER A 105 -13.70 7.47 -2.73
C SER A 105 -15.00 7.69 -3.48
N SER A 106 -16.08 8.08 -2.80
CA SER A 106 -17.35 8.46 -3.42
C SER A 106 -17.33 9.90 -3.94
N CYS A 107 -16.46 10.76 -3.42
CA CYS A 107 -16.36 12.16 -3.80
C CYS A 107 -15.41 12.36 -5.01
N PRO A 108 -15.87 12.91 -6.15
CA PRO A 108 -15.01 13.20 -7.29
C PRO A 108 -13.92 14.24 -6.96
N LYS A 109 -14.24 15.24 -6.14
CA LYS A 109 -13.30 16.28 -5.70
C LYS A 109 -12.12 15.68 -4.94
N TRP A 110 -12.38 14.69 -4.08
CA TRP A 110 -11.33 13.96 -3.36
C TRP A 110 -10.38 13.23 -4.32
N LYS A 111 -10.90 12.59 -5.38
CA LYS A 111 -10.08 11.92 -6.40
C LYS A 111 -9.18 12.90 -7.13
N ILE A 112 -9.74 14.04 -7.56
CA ILE A 112 -9.00 15.09 -8.27
C ILE A 112 -7.87 15.64 -7.40
N GLU A 113 -8.14 15.97 -6.14
CA GLU A 113 -7.11 16.49 -5.23
C GLU A 113 -6.01 15.46 -4.92
N ARG A 114 -6.35 14.18 -4.83
CA ARG A 114 -5.36 13.10 -4.68
C ARG A 114 -4.50 12.89 -5.92
N MET A 115 -4.99 13.17 -7.13
CA MET A 115 -4.19 13.07 -8.35
C MET A 115 -3.17 14.19 -8.47
N LYS A 116 -3.44 15.35 -7.86
CA LYS A 116 -2.55 16.51 -7.87
C LYS A 116 -1.42 16.41 -6.83
N ARG A 117 -1.53 15.52 -5.84
CA ARG A 117 -0.70 15.49 -4.62
C ARG A 117 -0.15 14.09 -4.35
N LEU A 118 0.95 14.02 -3.62
CA LEU A 118 1.53 12.76 -3.15
C LEU A 118 0.77 12.27 -1.91
N THR A 119 0.08 11.14 -2.08
CA THR A 119 -0.67 10.50 -1.00
C THR A 119 0.24 9.67 -0.09
N ALA A 120 -0.02 9.65 1.22
CA ALA A 120 0.71 8.86 2.20
C ALA A 120 0.92 7.37 1.80
N SER A 121 -0.08 6.72 1.20
CA SER A 121 0.01 5.32 0.75
C SER A 121 1.04 5.09 -0.37
N ASN A 122 1.36 6.14 -1.13
CA ASN A 122 2.34 6.09 -2.22
C ASN A 122 3.72 6.63 -1.79
N PHE A 123 3.79 7.36 -0.68
CA PHE A 123 5.00 8.03 -0.21
C PHE A 123 6.16 7.05 -0.04
N GLY A 124 5.93 5.91 0.61
CA GLY A 124 6.95 4.88 0.79
C GLY A 124 7.52 4.37 -0.54
N LYS A 125 6.69 4.22 -1.58
CA LYS A 125 7.16 3.79 -2.91
C LYS A 125 8.11 4.82 -3.53
N ILE A 126 7.83 6.11 -3.32
CA ILE A 126 8.62 7.21 -3.85
C ILE A 126 9.95 7.34 -3.10
N CYS A 127 9.94 7.24 -1.77
CA CYS A 127 11.16 7.32 -0.95
C CYS A 127 12.17 6.21 -1.25
N HIS A 128 11.70 5.03 -1.65
CA HIS A 128 12.58 3.90 -2.00
C HIS A 128 12.99 3.86 -3.48
N LEU A 129 12.54 4.84 -4.29
CA LEU A 129 12.87 4.87 -5.71
C LEU A 129 14.34 5.27 -5.88
N LYS A 130 15.14 4.40 -6.51
CA LYS A 130 16.54 4.70 -6.81
C LYS A 130 16.66 5.67 -7.98
N SER A 131 17.67 6.53 -7.97
CA SER A 131 18.00 7.46 -9.07
C SER A 131 18.16 6.76 -10.42
N VAL A 132 18.76 5.57 -10.41
CA VAL A 132 19.00 4.70 -11.57
C VAL A 132 17.74 4.00 -12.09
N THR A 133 16.65 3.97 -11.32
CA THR A 133 15.40 3.33 -11.74
C THR A 133 14.53 4.32 -12.50
N SER A 134 14.08 3.94 -13.70
CA SER A 134 13.16 4.75 -14.50
C SER A 134 11.86 5.07 -13.75
N LYS A 135 11.52 6.37 -13.69
CA LYS A 135 10.34 6.91 -12.98
C LYS A 135 9.02 6.67 -13.72
N LYS A 136 9.06 6.41 -15.03
CA LYS A 136 7.87 6.33 -15.92
C LYS A 136 6.74 5.44 -15.37
N ASN A 137 7.10 4.26 -14.84
CA ASN A 137 6.11 3.33 -14.26
C ASN A 137 5.54 3.82 -12.93
N THR A 138 6.34 4.55 -12.16
CA THR A 138 5.89 5.17 -10.91
C THR A 138 4.97 6.34 -11.23
N ASP A 139 5.33 7.19 -12.18
CA ASP A 139 4.50 8.34 -12.60
C ASP A 139 3.14 7.88 -13.12
N HIS A 140 3.13 6.89 -14.02
CA HIS A 140 1.89 6.32 -14.54
C HIS A 140 1.04 5.67 -13.42
N ALA A 141 1.68 5.02 -12.45
CA ALA A 141 0.96 4.42 -11.32
C ALA A 141 0.34 5.48 -10.39
N LEU A 142 1.01 6.62 -10.19
CA LEU A 142 0.52 7.72 -9.36
C LEU A 142 -0.65 8.44 -10.03
N LEU A 143 -0.55 8.68 -11.34
CA LEU A 143 -1.51 9.50 -12.08
C LEU A 143 -2.76 8.72 -12.53
N TYR A 144 -2.62 7.46 -12.92
CA TYR A 144 -3.68 6.76 -13.66
C TYR A 144 -4.11 5.42 -13.06
N CYS A 145 -3.38 4.87 -12.08
CA CYS A 145 -3.67 3.54 -11.58
C CYS A 145 -4.71 3.56 -10.45
N SER A 146 -5.89 3.02 -10.73
CA SER A 146 -6.89 2.67 -9.71
C SER A 146 -6.79 1.17 -9.42
N VAL A 147 -6.27 0.80 -8.24
CA VAL A 147 -6.17 -0.60 -7.82
C VAL A 147 -7.38 -0.96 -6.97
N GLY A 148 -8.17 -1.93 -7.44
CA GLY A 148 -9.25 -2.55 -6.67
C GLY A 148 -8.91 -4.01 -6.37
N THR A 149 -8.55 -4.32 -5.12
CA THR A 149 -8.31 -5.72 -4.71
C THR A 149 -9.47 -6.24 -3.87
N LYS A 150 -9.67 -7.57 -3.83
CA LYS A 150 -10.67 -8.19 -2.94
C LYS A 150 -10.44 -7.84 -1.47
N ALA A 151 -9.19 -7.72 -1.05
CA ALA A 151 -8.84 -7.31 0.31
C ALA A 151 -9.26 -5.86 0.60
N MET A 152 -9.13 -4.96 -0.38
CA MET A 152 -9.61 -3.58 -0.25
C MET A 152 -11.13 -3.52 -0.18
N GLN A 153 -11.83 -4.29 -1.01
CA GLN A 153 -13.30 -4.37 -0.95
C GLN A 153 -13.77 -4.87 0.42
N TYR A 154 -13.15 -5.95 0.91
CA TYR A 154 -13.40 -6.44 2.27
C TYR A 154 -13.16 -5.36 3.32
N GLY A 155 -12.08 -4.57 3.19
CA GLY A 155 -11.80 -3.45 4.07
C GLY A 155 -12.92 -2.40 4.07
N ILE A 156 -13.39 -2.00 2.88
CA ILE A 156 -14.49 -1.05 2.70
C ILE A 156 -15.78 -1.58 3.33
N ASP A 157 -16.13 -2.84 3.07
CA ASP A 157 -17.38 -3.45 3.54
C ASP A 157 -17.42 -3.59 5.08
N ASN A 158 -16.26 -3.82 5.72
CA ASN A 158 -16.17 -4.03 7.17
C ASN A 158 -15.80 -2.78 7.96
N GLU A 159 -15.44 -1.68 7.29
CA GLU A 159 -15.05 -0.42 7.94
C GLU A 159 -16.13 0.12 8.90
N PRO A 160 -17.45 0.12 8.57
CA PRO A 160 -18.48 0.62 9.49
C PRO A 160 -18.56 -0.20 10.77
N PHE A 161 -18.41 -1.52 10.66
CA PHE A 161 -18.41 -2.41 11.81
C PHE A 161 -17.18 -2.20 12.70
N ALA A 162 -15.99 -2.10 12.08
CA ALA A 162 -14.74 -1.81 12.79
C ALA A 162 -14.80 -0.46 13.52
N LYS A 163 -15.39 0.57 12.92
CA LYS A 163 -15.63 1.88 13.55
C LYS A 163 -16.51 1.77 14.79
N ALA A 164 -17.65 1.07 14.68
CA ALA A 164 -18.57 0.87 15.81
C ALA A 164 -17.90 0.13 16.99
N MET A 165 -17.14 -0.92 16.69
CA MET A 165 -16.39 -1.67 17.70
C MET A 165 -15.31 -0.80 18.36
N LEU A 166 -14.57 0.00 17.59
CA LEU A 166 -13.57 0.92 18.12
C LEU A 166 -14.18 1.96 19.06
N GLN A 167 -15.31 2.57 18.67
CA GLN A 167 -16.03 3.54 19.51
C GLN A 167 -16.44 2.92 20.85
N LEU A 168 -16.97 1.69 20.82
CA LEU A 168 -17.41 0.97 22.01
C LEU A 168 -16.24 0.58 22.92
N GLN A 169 -15.16 0.03 22.35
CA GLN A 169 -14.01 -0.44 23.13
C GLN A 169 -13.20 0.70 23.75
N MET A 170 -13.04 1.80 23.02
CA MET A 170 -12.21 2.93 23.44
C MET A 170 -13.01 4.06 24.08
N ASN A 171 -14.35 3.97 24.07
CA ASN A 171 -15.26 5.02 24.55
C ASN A 171 -14.95 6.41 23.97
N ILE A 172 -14.64 6.45 22.66
CA ILE A 172 -14.34 7.68 21.92
C ILE A 172 -15.39 7.91 20.83
N ASN A 173 -15.57 9.17 20.43
CA ASN A 173 -16.34 9.47 19.23
C ASN A 173 -15.42 9.41 18.01
N VAL A 174 -15.72 8.48 17.10
CA VAL A 174 -15.04 8.35 15.81
C VAL A 174 -15.88 9.05 14.75
N THR A 175 -15.29 10.03 14.08
CA THR A 175 -15.94 10.71 12.96
C THR A 175 -15.28 10.32 11.64
N ASN A 176 -16.05 10.38 10.56
CA ASN A 176 -15.48 10.33 9.22
C ASN A 176 -14.62 11.57 9.00
N CYS A 177 -13.63 11.42 8.13
CA CYS A 177 -12.72 12.49 7.80
C CYS A 177 -12.35 12.43 6.33
N GLY A 178 -12.12 13.61 5.76
CA GLY A 178 -11.77 13.77 4.38
C GLY A 178 -10.28 13.82 4.15
N LEU A 179 -9.88 14.66 3.21
CA LEU A 179 -8.52 14.82 2.76
C LEU A 179 -7.81 15.92 3.56
N PHE A 180 -6.68 15.57 4.20
CA PHE A 180 -5.80 16.49 4.91
C PHE A 180 -4.58 16.81 4.08
N VAL A 181 -4.38 18.11 3.83
CA VAL A 181 -3.18 18.65 3.18
C VAL A 181 -2.22 19.15 4.26
N ASP A 182 -0.95 18.78 4.13
CA ASP A 182 0.09 19.18 5.07
C ASP A 182 0.28 20.72 5.07
N LYS A 183 0.64 21.28 6.24
CA LYS A 183 0.76 22.74 6.41
C LYS A 183 2.00 23.29 5.71
N ASP A 184 3.10 22.57 5.81
CA ASP A 184 4.42 23.01 5.38
C ASP A 184 4.72 22.50 3.96
N GLN A 185 4.20 21.33 3.62
CA GLN A 185 4.40 20.66 2.33
C GLN A 185 3.07 20.44 1.60
N PRO A 186 2.54 21.43 0.87
CA PRO A 186 1.22 21.33 0.26
C PRO A 186 1.10 20.19 -0.76
N PHE A 187 2.21 19.71 -1.32
CA PHE A 187 2.20 18.55 -2.21
C PHE A 187 1.96 17.21 -1.48
N LEU A 188 2.01 17.18 -0.14
CA LEU A 188 1.71 16.00 0.67
C LEU A 188 0.26 15.98 1.13
N VAL A 189 -0.34 14.79 1.07
CA VAL A 189 -1.73 14.60 1.46
C VAL A 189 -1.97 13.25 2.12
N ALA A 190 -2.88 13.23 3.09
CA ALA A 190 -3.34 12.03 3.76
C ALA A 190 -4.87 12.04 3.90
N SER A 191 -5.48 10.86 3.79
CA SER A 191 -6.89 10.65 4.12
C SER A 191 -6.91 9.57 5.19
N PRO A 192 -6.89 9.93 6.48
CA PRO A 192 -7.07 8.95 7.54
C PRO A 192 -8.43 8.29 7.37
N MET A 193 -8.56 7.02 7.77
CA MET A 193 -9.87 6.34 7.71
C MET A 193 -10.73 6.70 8.93
N VAL A 194 -10.07 7.00 10.05
CA VAL A 194 -10.67 7.30 11.35
C VAL A 194 -9.92 8.47 11.96
N LEU A 195 -10.65 9.52 12.34
CA LEU A 195 -10.15 10.58 13.21
C LEU A 195 -10.84 10.44 14.57
N SER A 196 -10.06 10.44 15.65
CA SER A 196 -10.58 10.50 17.01
C SER A 196 -10.77 11.96 17.41
N VAL A 197 -12.00 12.34 17.75
CA VAL A 197 -12.25 13.59 18.47
C VAL A 197 -12.39 13.23 19.96
N THR A 198 -11.64 13.94 20.78
CA THR A 198 -11.23 13.60 22.15
C THR A 198 -12.37 13.25 23.11
N MET A 199 -12.02 12.42 24.10
CA MET A 199 -12.84 11.79 25.15
C MET A 199 -13.91 12.68 25.79
N LYS A 200 -15.13 12.14 25.93
CA LYS A 200 -16.04 12.61 26.98
C LYS A 200 -15.35 12.38 28.32
N LEU A 201 -14.93 13.46 28.99
CA LEU A 201 -14.70 13.45 30.42
C LEU A 201 -16.01 13.02 31.09
N LEU A 202 -16.13 11.73 31.39
CA LEU A 202 -17.14 11.22 32.31
C LEU A 202 -16.83 11.83 33.67
N LYS A 203 -17.34 13.03 33.94
CA LYS A 203 -17.47 13.54 35.30
C LYS A 203 -18.52 12.65 35.98
N SER A 204 -18.08 11.58 36.61
CA SER A 204 -18.86 10.87 37.62
C SER A 204 -18.91 11.76 38.86
N SER A 205 -19.88 12.69 38.88
CA SER A 205 -20.33 13.30 40.14
C SER A 205 -21.21 12.24 40.81
N VAL A 206 -20.62 11.50 41.75
CA VAL A 206 -21.38 10.67 42.70
C VAL A 206 -22.15 11.63 43.62
N PRO A 207 -23.44 11.35 43.92
CA PRO A 207 -24.33 12.22 44.69
C PRO A 207 -23.89 12.43 46.14
#